data_AF-A0A7S6MDL5-F1
#
_entry.id   AF-A0A7S6MDL5-F1
#
_cell.length_a   1.000
_cell.length_b   1.000
_cell.length_c   1.000
_cell.angle_alpha   90.00
_cell.angle_beta   90.00
_cell.angle_gamma   90.00
#
_symmetry.space_group_name_H-M   'P 1'
#
loop_
_entity.id
_entity.type
_entity.pdbx_description
1 polymer ?
#
loop_
_entity_poly.entity_id
_entity_poly.type
_entity_poly.pdbx_seq_one_letter_code
_entity_poly.pdbx_strand_id
1 'polypeptide(L)'
;MERPWKNRSGWVRPSAARATSRLAAALVAASVLLTGCADPEYDTSTPERTLAAMQQMVKDGRTDLLKRVIHIEPRDITFADTVTEASAIEDVIDKTGDLLGRLYRVSRKLKERYPNDMVDEANFATTGGIGMLLGAGVEKTLSEFLKNPFAFIDDQRQRLTVIDMGDGTAALLWDGEPPFGGLGLQMVETRQGWKIDIPVDLPPINRFRPETREEWAVLANMMLAFERSLKHFEDKLDRGEFGSLADASGQAGRMLGESAVVQGLIYSMMKGKGPDESKAGG
;
A
#
# COMPACT_ATOMS: atom_id res chain seq x y z
N MET A 1 -73.75 -56.66 -29.61
CA MET A 1 -73.35 -56.44 -28.22
C MET A 1 -72.06 -57.22 -27.99
N GLU A 2 -70.92 -56.72 -28.45
CA GLU A 2 -69.59 -57.32 -28.23
C GLU A 2 -68.54 -56.20 -28.16
N ARG A 3 -67.56 -56.38 -27.27
CA ARG A 3 -66.71 -55.34 -26.68
C ARG A 3 -65.46 -55.03 -27.54
N PRO A 4 -64.89 -53.82 -27.45
CA PRO A 4 -63.58 -53.50 -28.01
C PRO A 4 -62.46 -53.77 -27.00
N TRP A 5 -61.44 -54.53 -27.40
CA TRP A 5 -60.15 -54.63 -26.71
C TRP A 5 -59.17 -53.63 -27.33
N LYS A 6 -58.90 -52.52 -26.62
CA LYS A 6 -57.72 -51.68 -26.83
C LYS A 6 -56.58 -52.25 -26.00
N ASN A 7 -55.55 -52.76 -26.66
CA ASN A 7 -54.26 -53.04 -26.04
C ASN A 7 -53.16 -52.58 -26.99
N ARG A 8 -52.37 -51.59 -26.58
CA ARG A 8 -50.98 -51.35 -27.00
C ARG A 8 -50.40 -50.20 -26.16
N SER A 9 -49.70 -50.58 -25.09
CA SER A 9 -48.81 -49.74 -24.32
C SER A 9 -47.47 -49.61 -25.06
N GLY A 10 -47.17 -48.41 -25.56
CA GLY A 10 -45.85 -48.04 -26.05
C GLY A 10 -45.12 -47.21 -25.01
N TRP A 11 -44.31 -47.85 -24.17
CA TRP A 11 -43.37 -47.15 -23.29
C TRP A 11 -42.17 -46.68 -24.12
N VAL A 12 -42.10 -45.38 -24.39
CA VAL A 12 -40.92 -44.73 -24.99
C VAL A 12 -39.91 -44.49 -23.87
N ARG A 13 -38.78 -45.22 -23.89
CA ARG A 13 -37.64 -44.93 -23.01
C ARG A 13 -36.92 -43.66 -23.52
N PRO A 14 -36.79 -42.60 -22.71
CA PRO A 14 -35.97 -41.46 -23.10
C PRO A 14 -34.49 -41.85 -23.11
N SER A 15 -33.83 -41.56 -24.23
CA SER A 15 -32.42 -41.81 -24.49
C SER A 15 -31.51 -41.03 -23.52
N ALA A 16 -30.72 -41.75 -22.72
CA ALA A 16 -29.79 -41.21 -21.71
C ALA A 16 -28.58 -40.43 -22.29
N ALA A 17 -28.43 -40.35 -23.61
CA ALA A 17 -27.22 -39.81 -24.26
C ALA A 17 -27.11 -38.27 -24.28
N ARG A 18 -28.18 -37.52 -23.97
CA ARG A 18 -28.15 -36.03 -24.02
C ARG A 18 -27.85 -35.37 -22.66
N ALA A 19 -27.87 -36.12 -21.56
CA ALA A 19 -27.67 -35.59 -20.22
C ALA A 19 -26.19 -35.40 -19.86
N THR A 20 -25.29 -36.21 -20.41
CA THR A 20 -23.85 -36.18 -20.08
C THR A 20 -23.11 -35.00 -20.73
N SER A 21 -23.53 -34.55 -21.92
CA SER A 21 -22.87 -33.44 -22.63
C SER A 21 -23.09 -32.06 -21.98
N ARG A 22 -24.20 -31.87 -21.24
CA ARG A 22 -24.49 -30.59 -20.57
C ARG A 22 -23.72 -30.42 -19.25
N LEU A 23 -23.40 -31.51 -18.58
CA LEU A 23 -22.60 -31.51 -17.34
C LEU A 23 -21.12 -31.17 -17.60
N ALA A 24 -20.55 -31.67 -18.70
CA ALA A 24 -19.16 -31.36 -19.07
C ALA A 24 -18.96 -29.87 -19.44
N ALA A 25 -19.91 -29.28 -20.17
CA ALA A 25 -19.86 -27.85 -20.52
C ALA A 25 -19.99 -26.93 -19.31
N ALA A 26 -20.82 -27.30 -18.32
CA ALA A 26 -20.97 -26.54 -17.07
C ALA A 26 -19.71 -26.58 -16.20
N LEU A 27 -19.01 -27.73 -16.15
CA LEU A 27 -17.74 -27.87 -15.42
C LEU A 27 -16.60 -27.05 -16.05
N VAL A 28 -16.51 -27.02 -17.38
CA VAL A 28 -15.50 -26.19 -18.08
C VAL A 28 -15.79 -24.69 -17.89
N ALA A 29 -17.06 -24.27 -17.98
CA ALA A 29 -17.44 -22.88 -17.72
C ALA A 29 -17.18 -22.45 -16.26
N ALA A 30 -17.44 -23.33 -15.29
CA ALA A 30 -17.11 -23.09 -13.88
C ALA A 30 -15.60 -23.02 -13.62
N SER A 31 -14.79 -23.77 -14.39
CA SER A 31 -13.33 -23.76 -14.29
C SER A 31 -12.72 -22.45 -14.80
N VAL A 32 -13.29 -21.86 -15.85
CA VAL A 32 -12.83 -20.57 -16.40
C VAL A 32 -13.17 -19.42 -15.45
N LEU A 33 -14.30 -19.48 -14.74
CA LEU A 33 -14.68 -18.48 -13.73
C LEU A 33 -13.81 -18.49 -12.46
N LEU A 34 -13.06 -19.56 -12.21
CA LEU A 34 -12.14 -19.66 -11.06
C LEU A 34 -10.74 -19.08 -11.33
N THR A 35 -10.43 -18.68 -12.57
CA THR A 35 -9.14 -18.06 -12.92
C THR A 35 -9.04 -16.57 -12.58
N GLY A 36 -10.13 -15.96 -12.10
CA GLY A 36 -10.23 -14.51 -11.86
C GLY A 36 -9.71 -13.98 -10.52
N CYS A 37 -8.98 -14.77 -9.72
CA CYS A 37 -8.51 -14.34 -8.39
C CYS A 37 -6.98 -14.29 -8.23
N ALA A 38 -6.20 -14.57 -9.28
CA ALA A 38 -4.76 -14.38 -9.20
C ALA A 38 -4.42 -12.88 -9.32
N ASP A 39 -3.54 -12.40 -8.45
CA ASP A 39 -2.99 -11.06 -8.60
C ASP A 39 -2.24 -10.93 -9.92
N PRO A 40 -2.27 -9.74 -10.55
CA PRO A 40 -1.45 -9.49 -11.72
C PRO A 40 0.03 -9.67 -11.37
N GLU A 41 0.75 -10.28 -12.30
CA GLU A 41 2.20 -10.46 -12.22
C GLU A 41 2.88 -9.22 -12.80
N TYR A 42 3.85 -8.69 -12.06
CA TYR A 42 4.64 -7.54 -12.49
C TYR A 42 6.10 -7.96 -12.59
N ASP A 43 6.74 -7.58 -13.70
CA ASP A 43 8.12 -7.98 -13.96
C ASP A 43 9.10 -7.13 -13.13
N THR A 44 9.75 -7.78 -12.17
CA THR A 44 10.81 -7.22 -11.32
C THR A 44 12.17 -7.85 -11.61
N SER A 45 12.37 -8.45 -12.79
CA SER A 45 13.59 -9.20 -13.13
C SER A 45 14.84 -8.34 -13.34
N THR A 46 14.68 -7.04 -13.53
CA THR A 46 15.78 -6.06 -13.67
C THR A 46 15.41 -4.79 -12.92
N PRO A 47 16.38 -3.95 -12.53
CA PRO A 47 16.09 -2.71 -11.82
C PRO A 47 15.13 -1.78 -12.59
N GLU A 48 15.34 -1.66 -13.91
CA GLU A 48 14.50 -0.82 -14.78
C GLU A 48 13.08 -1.36 -14.89
N ARG A 49 12.93 -2.69 -14.98
CA ARG A 49 11.61 -3.32 -15.02
C ARG A 49 10.89 -3.21 -13.68
N THR A 50 11.60 -3.26 -12.56
CA THR A 50 11.00 -2.98 -11.25
C THR A 50 10.43 -1.56 -11.18
N LEU A 51 11.14 -0.53 -11.66
CA LEU A 51 10.58 0.82 -11.72
C LEU A 51 9.36 0.92 -12.65
N ALA A 52 9.40 0.23 -13.79
CA ALA A 52 8.25 0.16 -14.71
C ALA A 52 7.06 -0.57 -14.06
N ALA A 53 7.31 -1.65 -13.33
CA ALA A 53 6.33 -2.42 -12.57
C ALA A 53 5.66 -1.55 -11.50
N MET A 54 6.42 -0.76 -10.75
CA MET A 54 5.86 0.18 -9.77
C MET A 54 4.92 1.19 -10.42
N GLN A 55 5.34 1.80 -11.53
CA GLN A 55 4.51 2.72 -12.29
C GLN A 55 3.22 2.03 -12.76
N GLN A 56 3.33 0.80 -13.25
CA GLN A 56 2.18 0.01 -13.70
C GLN A 56 1.23 -0.34 -12.55
N MET A 57 1.74 -0.72 -11.36
CA MET A 57 0.93 -0.96 -10.16
C MET A 57 0.09 0.27 -9.79
N VAL A 58 0.66 1.47 -9.88
CA VAL A 58 -0.09 2.70 -9.64
C VAL A 58 -1.14 2.92 -10.73
N LYS A 59 -0.77 2.78 -12.01
CA LYS A 59 -1.71 2.94 -13.15
C LYS A 59 -2.90 1.99 -13.06
N ASP A 60 -2.67 0.76 -12.64
CA ASP A 60 -3.68 -0.27 -12.46
C ASP A 60 -4.49 -0.08 -11.16
N GLY A 61 -4.12 0.92 -10.34
CA GLY A 61 -4.72 1.17 -9.04
C GLY A 61 -4.47 0.09 -8.00
N ARG A 62 -3.42 -0.70 -8.21
CA ARG A 62 -2.93 -1.76 -7.34
C ARG A 62 -1.77 -1.26 -6.48
N THR A 63 -1.91 -0.08 -5.87
CA THR A 63 -0.88 0.49 -4.98
C THR A 63 -0.66 -0.36 -3.71
N ASP A 64 -1.60 -1.25 -3.39
CA ASP A 64 -1.45 -2.29 -2.38
C ASP A 64 -0.29 -3.26 -2.68
N LEU A 65 0.07 -3.42 -3.95
CA LEU A 65 1.14 -4.30 -4.40
C LEU A 65 2.52 -3.63 -4.38
N LEU A 66 2.62 -2.31 -4.15
CA LEU A 66 3.90 -1.63 -4.04
C LEU A 66 4.76 -2.20 -2.90
N LYS A 67 4.16 -2.81 -1.89
CA LYS A 67 4.88 -3.55 -0.84
C LYS A 67 5.82 -4.64 -1.38
N ARG A 68 5.52 -5.22 -2.55
CA ARG A 68 6.33 -6.28 -3.17
C ARG A 68 7.70 -5.80 -3.62
N VAL A 69 7.83 -4.52 -3.94
CA VAL A 69 9.08 -3.91 -4.40
C VAL A 69 9.84 -3.22 -3.26
N ILE A 70 9.35 -3.31 -2.02
CA ILE A 70 10.02 -2.72 -0.85
C ILE A 70 10.86 -3.80 -0.19
N HIS A 71 12.09 -3.43 0.13
CA HIS A 71 13.02 -4.22 0.91
C HIS A 71 13.51 -3.41 2.10
N ILE A 72 13.64 -4.07 3.24
CA ILE A 72 14.28 -3.54 4.44
C ILE A 72 15.17 -4.67 4.95
N GLU A 73 16.48 -4.43 4.99
CA GLU A 73 17.43 -5.44 5.46
C GLU A 73 17.18 -5.77 6.95
N PRO A 74 16.81 -7.02 7.29
CA PRO A 74 16.63 -7.41 8.68
C PRO A 74 17.99 -7.64 9.36
N ARG A 75 18.09 -7.29 10.64
CA ARG A 75 19.19 -7.76 11.48
C ARG A 75 18.96 -9.23 11.83
N ASP A 76 20.06 -9.94 12.12
CA ASP A 76 20.01 -11.32 12.61
C ASP A 76 19.59 -11.34 14.10
N ILE A 77 18.31 -11.05 14.33
CA ILE A 77 17.69 -10.98 15.65
C ILE A 77 16.49 -11.93 15.67
N THR A 78 16.49 -12.81 16.67
CA THR A 78 15.33 -13.61 17.05
C THR A 78 14.84 -13.12 18.42
N PHE A 79 13.56 -12.76 18.49
CA PHE A 79 12.92 -12.28 19.71
C PHE A 79 12.56 -13.45 20.64
N ALA A 80 12.17 -13.12 21.88
CA ALA A 80 11.88 -14.11 22.93
C ALA A 80 10.73 -15.09 22.58
N ASP A 81 9.82 -14.68 21.71
CA ASP A 81 8.68 -15.46 21.21
C ASP A 81 9.00 -16.27 19.95
N THR A 82 10.29 -16.40 19.59
CA THR A 82 10.81 -17.07 18.38
C THR A 82 10.53 -16.34 17.05
N VAL A 83 9.89 -15.17 17.09
CA VAL A 83 9.69 -14.33 15.90
C VAL A 83 11.03 -13.68 15.53
N THR A 84 11.36 -13.65 14.24
CA THR A 84 12.55 -12.96 13.73
C THR A 84 12.24 -11.51 13.39
N GLU A 85 13.25 -10.64 13.38
CA GLU A 85 13.07 -9.27 12.88
C GLU A 85 12.57 -9.26 11.42
N ALA A 86 13.04 -10.19 10.58
CA ALA A 86 12.57 -10.33 9.21
C ALA A 86 11.04 -10.52 9.12
N SER A 87 10.48 -11.39 9.97
CA SER A 87 9.02 -11.60 10.03
C SER A 87 8.28 -10.37 10.54
N ALA A 88 8.85 -9.64 11.52
CA ALA A 88 8.25 -8.42 12.03
C ALA A 88 8.26 -7.27 11.01
N ILE A 89 9.33 -7.16 10.21
CA ILE A 89 9.44 -6.24 9.07
C ILE A 89 8.40 -6.58 8.00
N GLU A 90 8.24 -7.86 7.66
CA GLU A 90 7.25 -8.33 6.68
C GLU A 90 5.82 -7.92 7.07
N ASP A 91 5.44 -8.10 8.35
CA ASP A 91 4.15 -7.64 8.89
C ASP A 91 3.92 -6.14 8.65
N VAL A 92 4.95 -5.31 8.87
CA VAL A 92 4.89 -3.86 8.67
C VAL A 92 4.79 -3.48 7.20
N ILE A 93 5.57 -4.14 6.33
CA ILE A 93 5.52 -3.94 4.88
C ILE A 93 4.13 -4.32 4.34
N ASP A 94 3.54 -5.41 4.85
CA ASP A 94 2.19 -5.84 4.48
C ASP A 94 1.14 -4.80 4.84
N LYS A 95 1.18 -4.29 6.07
CA LYS A 95 0.27 -3.24 6.55
C LYS A 95 0.48 -1.92 5.82
N THR A 96 1.71 -1.62 5.41
CA THR A 96 2.03 -0.47 4.56
C THR A 96 1.35 -0.59 3.20
N GLY A 97 1.37 -1.78 2.58
CA GLY A 97 0.63 -2.02 1.33
C GLY A 97 -0.87 -1.79 1.49
N ASP A 98 -1.50 -2.37 2.52
CA ASP A 98 -2.93 -2.19 2.80
C ASP A 98 -3.29 -0.69 2.91
N LEU A 99 -2.43 0.05 3.63
CA LEU A 99 -2.56 1.49 3.83
C LEU A 99 -2.41 2.27 2.51
N LEU A 100 -1.39 1.99 1.71
CA LEU A 100 -1.17 2.64 0.40
C LEU A 100 -2.33 2.38 -0.56
N GLY A 101 -2.87 1.17 -0.55
CA GLY A 101 -4.08 0.80 -1.29
C GLY A 101 -5.29 1.65 -0.88
N ARG A 102 -5.48 1.83 0.43
CA ARG A 102 -6.57 2.64 0.99
C ARG A 102 -6.41 4.13 0.64
N LEU A 103 -5.22 4.70 0.84
CA LEU A 103 -4.90 6.09 0.51
C LEU A 103 -5.19 6.39 -0.96
N TYR A 104 -4.75 5.50 -1.85
CA TYR A 104 -5.01 5.65 -3.28
C TYR A 104 -6.51 5.65 -3.59
N ARG A 105 -7.29 4.70 -3.04
CA ARG A 105 -8.75 4.67 -3.25
C ARG A 105 -9.44 5.94 -2.77
N VAL A 106 -9.08 6.43 -1.57
CA VAL A 106 -9.61 7.67 -1.02
C VAL A 106 -9.28 8.85 -1.94
N SER A 107 -8.02 8.96 -2.40
CA SER A 107 -7.59 10.03 -3.30
C SER A 107 -8.38 10.05 -4.61
N ARG A 108 -8.64 8.87 -5.20
CA ARG A 108 -9.47 8.73 -6.40
C ARG A 108 -10.90 9.17 -6.17
N LYS A 109 -11.53 8.70 -5.09
CA LYS A 109 -12.91 9.05 -4.75
C LYS A 109 -13.06 10.56 -4.51
N LEU A 110 -12.09 11.20 -3.87
CA LEU A 110 -12.08 12.65 -3.69
C LEU A 110 -12.02 13.37 -5.04
N LYS A 111 -11.12 12.97 -5.94
CA LYS A 111 -11.00 13.54 -7.29
C LYS A 111 -12.27 13.33 -8.13
N GLU A 112 -12.86 12.15 -8.07
CA GLU A 112 -14.08 11.81 -8.81
C GLU A 112 -15.29 12.59 -8.29
N ARG A 113 -15.37 12.85 -6.98
CA ARG A 113 -16.51 13.54 -6.36
C ARG A 113 -16.39 15.07 -6.36
N TYR A 114 -15.18 15.61 -6.25
CA TYR A 114 -14.90 17.04 -6.24
C TYR A 114 -13.93 17.45 -7.36
N PRO A 115 -14.26 17.19 -8.63
CA PRO A 115 -13.32 17.38 -9.75
C PRO A 115 -12.91 18.84 -9.98
N ASN A 116 -13.72 19.80 -9.53
CA ASN A 116 -13.51 21.23 -9.73
C ASN A 116 -13.10 21.97 -8.44
N ASP A 117 -13.13 21.30 -7.29
CA ASP A 117 -12.68 21.91 -6.06
C ASP A 117 -11.16 21.73 -5.99
N MET A 118 -10.44 22.84 -5.95
CA MET A 118 -9.01 22.80 -5.69
C MET A 118 -8.82 22.66 -4.18
N VAL A 119 -7.97 21.73 -3.75
CA VAL A 119 -7.54 21.68 -2.34
C VAL A 119 -6.88 23.01 -2.04
N ASP A 120 -7.46 23.77 -1.11
CA ASP A 120 -6.88 25.03 -0.66
C ASP A 120 -5.57 24.71 0.10
N GLU A 121 -4.45 24.99 -0.57
CA GLU A 121 -3.08 24.58 -0.20
C GLU A 121 -2.74 24.98 1.24
N ALA A 122 -3.30 26.10 1.71
CA ALA A 122 -3.06 26.66 3.04
C ALA A 122 -3.75 25.91 4.19
N ASN A 123 -4.78 25.08 3.96
CA ASN A 123 -5.47 24.39 5.05
C ASN A 123 -4.98 22.95 5.24
N PHE A 124 -4.61 22.23 4.17
CA PHE A 124 -4.14 20.85 4.32
C PHE A 124 -2.72 20.75 4.89
N ALA A 125 -1.79 21.60 4.43
CA ALA A 125 -0.41 21.62 4.88
C ALA A 125 -0.25 22.16 6.32
N THR A 126 -1.01 23.23 6.64
CA THR A 126 -0.88 23.97 7.91
C THR A 126 -1.65 23.31 9.05
N THR A 127 -2.78 22.63 8.80
CA THR A 127 -3.58 21.98 9.85
C THR A 127 -3.06 20.58 10.24
N GLY A 128 -2.28 19.91 9.37
CA GLY A 128 -1.79 18.55 9.60
C GLY A 128 -0.36 18.44 10.16
N GLY A 129 0.41 19.54 10.25
CA GLY A 129 1.82 19.51 10.72
C GLY A 129 2.80 18.79 9.78
N ILE A 130 2.34 18.28 8.64
CA ILE A 130 3.13 17.49 7.68
C ILE A 130 4.27 18.32 7.06
N GLY A 131 4.06 19.62 6.83
CA GLY A 131 5.09 20.53 6.31
C GLY A 131 6.30 20.69 7.24
N MET A 132 6.10 20.59 8.57
CA MET A 132 7.18 20.62 9.55
C MET A 132 7.99 19.31 9.56
N LEU A 133 7.36 18.20 9.17
CA LEU A 133 7.95 16.85 9.18
C LEU A 133 8.67 16.52 7.87
N LEU A 134 8.21 17.07 6.74
CA LEU A 134 8.74 16.78 5.40
C LEU A 134 9.56 17.92 4.75
N GLY A 135 9.61 19.12 5.37
CA GLY A 135 10.44 20.25 4.92
C GLY A 135 9.76 21.21 3.93
N ALA A 136 10.34 22.40 3.76
CA ALA A 136 9.84 23.43 2.85
C ALA A 136 9.90 22.97 1.38
N GLY A 137 8.80 23.11 0.63
CA GLY A 137 8.69 22.72 -0.79
C GLY A 137 7.82 21.49 -1.07
N VAL A 138 7.44 20.74 -0.04
CA VAL A 138 6.51 19.60 -0.15
C VAL A 138 5.11 20.04 -0.53
N GLU A 139 4.71 21.27 -0.19
CA GLU A 139 3.40 21.84 -0.52
C GLU A 139 3.12 21.86 -2.04
N LYS A 140 4.12 22.30 -2.83
CA LYS A 140 4.01 22.33 -4.29
C LYS A 140 3.97 20.92 -4.88
N THR A 141 4.85 20.04 -4.40
CA THR A 141 4.93 18.63 -4.83
C THR A 141 3.63 17.88 -4.53
N LEU A 142 3.07 18.10 -3.34
CA LEU A 142 1.80 17.52 -2.91
C LEU A 142 0.62 18.10 -3.69
N SER A 143 0.61 19.40 -3.98
CA SER A 143 -0.41 20.06 -4.81
C SER A 143 -0.42 19.49 -6.24
N GLU A 144 0.76 19.34 -6.85
CA GLU A 144 0.91 18.71 -8.17
C GLU A 144 0.43 17.24 -8.16
N PHE A 145 0.81 16.48 -7.12
CA PHE A 145 0.32 15.12 -6.90
C PHE A 145 -1.20 15.06 -6.73
N LEU A 146 -1.82 15.96 -5.96
CA LEU A 146 -3.27 15.95 -5.73
C LEU A 146 -4.06 16.34 -7.00
N LYS A 147 -3.57 17.32 -7.77
CA LYS A 147 -4.18 17.73 -9.05
C LYS A 147 -4.19 16.58 -10.05
N ASN A 148 -3.05 15.88 -10.19
CA ASN A 148 -2.95 14.75 -11.08
C ASN A 148 -1.93 13.72 -10.58
N PRO A 149 -2.34 12.75 -9.74
CA PRO A 149 -1.39 11.81 -9.13
C PRO A 149 -0.73 10.91 -10.16
N PHE A 150 -1.44 10.57 -11.24
CA PHE A 150 -0.90 9.74 -12.32
C PHE A 150 0.10 10.50 -13.18
N ALA A 151 -0.19 11.75 -13.56
CA ALA A 151 0.78 12.56 -14.29
C ALA A 151 2.01 12.85 -13.43
N PHE A 152 1.81 13.17 -12.13
CA PHE A 152 2.91 13.35 -11.21
C PHE A 152 3.82 12.11 -11.15
N ILE A 153 3.25 10.91 -11.05
CA ILE A 153 4.01 9.65 -11.01
C ILE A 153 4.71 9.37 -12.34
N ASP A 154 4.05 9.64 -13.46
CA ASP A 154 4.64 9.50 -14.79
C ASP A 154 5.81 10.48 -15.00
N ASP A 155 5.66 11.73 -14.54
CA ASP A 155 6.70 12.75 -14.58
C ASP A 155 7.86 12.38 -13.66
N GLN A 156 7.59 11.90 -12.43
CA GLN A 156 8.64 11.45 -11.52
C GLN A 156 9.39 10.24 -12.07
N ARG A 157 8.73 9.34 -12.80
CA ARG A 157 9.40 8.19 -13.42
C ARG A 157 10.46 8.63 -14.42
N GLN A 158 10.25 9.70 -15.18
CA GLN A 158 11.23 10.20 -16.15
C GLN A 158 12.48 10.77 -15.49
N ARG A 159 12.34 11.26 -14.25
CA ARG A 159 13.42 11.82 -13.45
C ARG A 159 14.23 10.73 -12.73
N LEU A 160 13.60 9.59 -12.48
CA LEU A 160 14.23 8.42 -11.86
C LEU A 160 15.07 7.64 -12.89
N THR A 161 16.37 7.61 -12.67
CA THR A 161 17.32 6.77 -13.42
C THR A 161 17.85 5.68 -12.50
N VAL A 162 18.11 4.50 -13.06
CA VAL A 162 18.75 3.40 -12.35
C VAL A 162 20.09 3.10 -13.00
N ILE A 163 21.10 2.83 -12.17
CA ILE A 163 22.40 2.37 -12.61
C ILE A 163 22.67 1.03 -11.92
N ASP A 164 22.58 -0.06 -12.66
CA ASP A 164 23.00 -1.38 -12.20
C ASP A 164 24.52 -1.40 -11.96
N MET A 165 24.92 -1.80 -10.75
CA MET A 165 26.32 -1.86 -10.32
C MET A 165 26.98 -3.20 -10.66
N GLY A 166 26.20 -4.20 -11.12
CA GLY A 166 26.69 -5.51 -11.55
C GLY A 166 27.04 -6.46 -10.39
N ASP A 167 26.78 -6.07 -9.15
CA ASP A 167 27.03 -6.84 -7.93
C ASP A 167 25.73 -7.27 -7.21
N GLY A 168 24.60 -7.21 -7.92
CA GLY A 168 23.28 -7.41 -7.33
C GLY A 168 22.72 -6.17 -6.63
N THR A 169 23.36 -5.01 -6.80
CA THR A 169 22.83 -3.72 -6.36
C THR A 169 22.67 -2.75 -7.53
N ALA A 170 21.80 -1.76 -7.38
CA ALA A 170 21.65 -0.69 -8.34
C ALA A 170 21.40 0.65 -7.63
N ALA A 171 22.02 1.72 -8.12
CA ALA A 171 21.81 3.06 -7.60
C ALA A 171 20.58 3.71 -8.24
N LEU A 172 19.69 4.27 -7.41
CA LEU A 172 18.60 5.12 -7.84
C LEU A 172 19.05 6.59 -7.83
N LEU A 173 18.96 7.22 -8.99
CA LEU A 173 19.27 8.63 -9.18
C LEU A 173 18.00 9.39 -9.53
N TRP A 174 17.91 10.61 -9.03
CA TRP A 174 16.85 11.56 -9.31
C TRP A 174 17.45 12.74 -10.06
N ASP A 175 17.01 12.98 -11.30
CA ASP A 175 17.60 13.96 -12.22
C ASP A 175 19.13 13.79 -12.38
N GLY A 176 19.61 12.55 -12.29
CA GLY A 176 21.04 12.21 -12.37
C GLY A 176 21.82 12.40 -11.06
N GLU A 177 21.17 12.82 -9.97
CA GLU A 177 21.80 13.02 -8.66
C GLU A 177 21.26 12.02 -7.61
N PRO A 178 22.04 11.63 -6.59
CA PRO A 178 21.52 10.81 -5.51
C PRO A 178 20.41 11.53 -4.72
N PRO A 179 19.25 10.90 -4.49
CA PRO A 179 18.16 11.51 -3.71
C PRO A 179 18.55 11.69 -2.23
N PHE A 180 17.75 12.46 -1.49
CA PHE A 180 17.89 12.70 -0.04
C PHE A 180 19.22 13.33 0.39
N GLY A 181 19.70 14.34 -0.34
CA GLY A 181 20.88 15.09 0.05
C GLY A 181 22.18 14.26 0.00
N GLY A 182 22.27 13.31 -0.93
CA GLY A 182 23.45 12.48 -1.13
C GLY A 182 23.41 11.13 -0.41
N LEU A 183 22.40 10.85 0.41
CA LEU A 183 22.27 9.56 1.11
C LEU A 183 22.00 8.39 0.15
N GLY A 184 21.44 8.67 -1.04
CA GLY A 184 21.20 7.68 -2.08
C GLY A 184 20.04 6.75 -1.73
N LEU A 185 19.26 6.38 -2.74
CA LEU A 185 18.42 5.19 -2.67
C LEU A 185 19.11 4.11 -3.50
N GLN A 186 18.99 2.87 -3.05
CA GLN A 186 19.52 1.73 -3.78
C GLN A 186 18.43 0.69 -4.02
N MET A 187 18.68 -0.19 -4.97
CA MET A 187 17.90 -1.38 -5.20
C MET A 187 18.80 -2.59 -4.98
N VAL A 188 18.20 -3.67 -4.51
CA VAL A 188 18.89 -4.93 -4.26
C VAL A 188 18.18 -6.05 -5.00
N GLU A 189 18.96 -6.94 -5.58
CA GLU A 189 18.46 -8.17 -6.19
C GLU A 189 18.10 -9.17 -5.09
N THR A 190 16.85 -9.63 -5.10
CA THR A 190 16.37 -10.67 -4.17
C THR A 190 15.92 -11.90 -4.95
N ARG A 191 15.66 -13.01 -4.25
CA ARG A 191 15.06 -14.22 -4.87
C ARG A 191 13.69 -13.98 -5.52
N GLN A 192 13.01 -12.89 -5.16
CA GLN A 192 11.70 -12.50 -5.68
C GLN A 192 11.82 -11.38 -6.74
N GLY A 193 13.03 -11.10 -7.24
CA GLY A 193 13.33 -10.00 -8.14
C GLY A 193 13.91 -8.79 -7.42
N TRP A 194 14.12 -7.73 -8.17
CA TRP A 194 14.70 -6.47 -7.71
C TRP A 194 13.71 -5.67 -6.86
N LYS A 195 14.20 -5.14 -5.74
CA LYS A 195 13.43 -4.34 -4.79
C LYS A 195 14.18 -3.06 -4.44
N ILE A 196 13.46 -2.01 -4.09
CA ILE A 196 14.01 -0.79 -3.50
C ILE A 196 14.36 -1.08 -2.05
N ASP A 197 15.62 -0.87 -1.71
CA ASP A 197 16.11 -0.98 -0.34
C ASP A 197 15.87 0.32 0.41
N ILE A 198 15.14 0.24 1.53
CA ILE A 198 14.89 1.38 2.40
C ILE A 198 16.00 1.39 3.46
N PRO A 199 16.88 2.41 3.45
CA PRO A 199 18.07 2.40 4.26
C PRO A 199 17.77 2.87 5.69
N VAL A 200 17.07 2.02 6.45
CA VAL A 200 16.63 2.30 7.83
C VAL A 200 17.79 2.40 8.82
N ASP A 201 18.99 1.94 8.44
CA ASP A 201 20.19 1.99 9.29
C ASP A 201 21.01 3.28 9.18
N LEU A 202 20.67 4.16 8.23
CA LEU A 202 21.39 5.42 8.05
C LEU A 202 21.04 6.41 9.18
N PRO A 203 22.03 7.07 9.80
CA PRO A 203 21.76 8.28 10.59
C PRO A 203 21.14 9.36 9.68
N PRO A 204 20.06 10.06 10.09
CA PRO A 204 19.40 10.04 11.40
C PRO A 204 18.23 9.04 11.52
N ILE A 205 17.88 8.29 10.46
CA ILE A 205 16.71 7.42 10.38
C ILE A 205 16.81 6.23 11.34
N ASN A 206 18.03 5.72 11.57
CA ASN A 206 18.31 4.60 12.47
C ASN A 206 17.70 4.76 13.87
N ARG A 207 17.63 5.99 14.41
CA ARG A 207 17.02 6.24 15.73
C ARG A 207 15.54 5.85 15.80
N PHE A 208 14.86 5.78 14.66
CA PHE A 208 13.45 5.42 14.52
C PHE A 208 13.23 3.94 14.17
N ARG A 209 14.29 3.18 13.89
CA ARG A 209 14.19 1.73 13.66
C ARG A 209 13.75 1.06 14.97
N PRO A 210 12.65 0.28 14.98
CA PRO A 210 12.28 -0.49 16.16
C PRO A 210 13.38 -1.48 16.56
N GLU A 211 13.63 -1.63 17.86
CA GLU A 211 14.65 -2.50 18.44
C GLU A 211 14.06 -3.79 19.02
N THR A 212 12.78 -3.77 19.44
CA THR A 212 12.11 -4.92 20.05
C THR A 212 10.88 -5.39 19.26
N ARG A 213 10.43 -6.62 19.56
CA ARG A 213 9.21 -7.21 19.00
C ARG A 213 7.97 -6.34 19.24
N GLU A 214 7.86 -5.80 20.44
CA GLU A 214 6.76 -4.94 20.88
C GLU A 214 6.78 -3.62 20.11
N GLU A 215 7.95 -3.03 19.89
CA GLU A 215 8.07 -1.80 19.11
C GLU A 215 7.64 -2.01 17.65
N TRP A 216 8.05 -3.11 17.03
CA TRP A 216 7.55 -3.52 15.71
C TRP A 216 6.02 -3.74 15.70
N ALA A 217 5.48 -4.38 16.75
CA ALA A 217 4.02 -4.57 16.88
C ALA A 217 3.27 -3.24 17.04
N VAL A 218 3.82 -2.29 17.79
CA VAL A 218 3.25 -0.95 17.94
C VAL A 218 3.22 -0.24 16.60
N LEU A 219 4.30 -0.29 15.82
CA LEU A 219 4.35 0.28 14.47
C LEU A 219 3.28 -0.32 13.55
N ALA A 220 3.17 -1.65 13.51
CA ALA A 220 2.14 -2.34 12.73
C ALA A 220 0.71 -1.96 13.17
N ASN A 221 0.46 -1.91 14.48
CA ASN A 221 -0.84 -1.50 15.03
C ASN A 221 -1.17 -0.04 14.74
N MET A 222 -0.17 0.85 14.73
CA MET A 222 -0.34 2.25 14.35
C MET A 222 -0.75 2.39 12.88
N MET A 223 -0.09 1.65 11.98
CA MET A 223 -0.48 1.60 10.56
C MET A 223 -1.91 1.08 10.39
N LEU A 224 -2.28 0.02 11.12
CA LEU A 224 -3.63 -0.54 11.09
C LEU A 224 -4.69 0.46 11.62
N ALA A 225 -4.39 1.16 12.70
CA ALA A 225 -5.28 2.19 13.23
C ALA A 225 -5.51 3.31 12.20
N PHE A 226 -4.45 3.73 11.52
CA PHE A 226 -4.54 4.73 10.46
C PHE A 226 -5.34 4.21 9.25
N GLU A 227 -5.11 2.96 8.83
CA GLU A 227 -5.88 2.33 7.74
C GLU A 227 -7.37 2.23 8.07
N ARG A 228 -7.73 1.86 9.30
CA ARG A 228 -9.14 1.84 9.77
C ARG A 228 -9.77 3.22 9.77
N SER A 229 -9.01 4.23 10.18
CA SER A 229 -9.49 5.61 10.17
C SER A 229 -9.73 6.12 8.75
N LEU A 230 -8.83 5.81 7.82
CA LEU A 230 -9.03 6.09 6.40
C LEU A 230 -10.20 5.32 5.80
N LYS A 231 -10.42 4.07 6.21
CA LYS A 231 -11.61 3.31 5.81
C LYS A 231 -12.88 4.00 6.30
N HIS A 232 -12.91 4.46 7.56
CA HIS A 232 -14.06 5.20 8.07
C HIS A 232 -14.30 6.50 7.28
N PHE A 233 -13.23 7.22 6.95
CA PHE A 233 -13.30 8.40 6.10
C PHE A 233 -13.82 8.07 4.68
N GLU A 234 -13.33 6.99 4.08
CA GLU A 234 -13.80 6.44 2.80
C GLU A 234 -15.31 6.15 2.85
N ASP A 235 -15.79 5.49 3.91
CA ASP A 235 -17.21 5.17 4.07
C ASP A 235 -18.07 6.43 4.21
N LYS A 236 -17.59 7.49 4.90
CA LYS A 236 -18.28 8.78 4.99
C LYS A 236 -18.36 9.49 3.64
N LEU A 237 -17.27 9.41 2.86
CA LEU A 237 -17.21 9.96 1.52
C LEU A 237 -18.20 9.26 0.59
N ASP A 238 -18.29 7.93 0.66
CA ASP A 238 -19.25 7.14 -0.12
C ASP A 238 -20.71 7.46 0.24
N ARG A 239 -20.98 7.76 1.52
CA ARG A 239 -22.31 8.20 1.99
C ARG A 239 -22.62 9.66 1.63
N GLY A 240 -21.68 10.40 1.06
CA GLY A 240 -21.85 11.80 0.68
C GLY A 240 -22.00 12.74 1.89
N GLU A 241 -21.41 12.39 3.03
CA GLU A 241 -21.49 13.20 4.25
C GLU A 241 -20.70 14.52 4.18
N PHE A 242 -19.86 14.69 3.16
CA PHE A 242 -19.09 15.91 2.93
C PHE A 242 -19.76 16.77 1.86
N GLY A 243 -20.11 18.01 2.22
CA GLY A 243 -20.74 18.96 1.29
C GLY A 243 -19.75 19.52 0.27
N SER A 244 -18.47 19.58 0.63
CA SER A 244 -17.39 20.14 -0.19
C SER A 244 -16.07 19.42 0.03
N LEU A 245 -15.10 19.63 -0.86
CA LEU A 245 -13.72 19.17 -0.65
C LEU A 245 -13.08 19.80 0.59
N ALA A 246 -13.44 21.03 0.95
CA ALA A 246 -12.94 21.70 2.14
C ALA A 246 -13.40 21.00 3.42
N ASP A 247 -14.66 20.54 3.48
CA ASP A 247 -15.17 19.78 4.63
C ASP A 247 -14.45 18.43 4.78
N ALA A 248 -14.26 17.73 3.66
CA ALA A 248 -13.54 16.47 3.60
C ALA A 248 -12.07 16.65 4.01
N SER A 249 -11.40 17.67 3.46
CA SER A 249 -9.99 18.00 3.76
C SER A 249 -9.82 18.44 5.21
N GLY A 250 -10.75 19.23 5.76
CA GLY A 250 -10.74 19.65 7.16
C GLY A 250 -10.91 18.47 8.13
N GLN A 251 -11.76 17.48 7.79
CA GLN A 251 -11.88 16.27 8.59
C GLN A 251 -10.65 15.38 8.49
N ALA A 252 -10.09 15.19 7.29
CA ALA A 252 -8.83 14.46 7.11
C ALA A 252 -7.68 15.12 7.88
N GLY A 253 -7.58 16.46 7.83
CA GLY A 253 -6.60 17.24 8.58
C GLY A 253 -6.71 17.07 10.09
N ARG A 254 -7.93 17.11 10.66
CA ARG A 254 -8.15 16.83 12.09
C ARG A 254 -7.72 15.43 12.47
N MET A 255 -8.10 14.43 11.68
CA MET A 255 -7.71 13.03 11.90
C MET A 255 -6.19 12.85 11.89
N LEU A 256 -5.50 13.48 10.93
CA LEU A 256 -4.04 13.45 10.84
C LEU A 256 -3.37 14.21 11.98
N GLY A 257 -3.86 15.39 12.34
CA GLY A 257 -3.35 16.20 13.44
C GLY A 257 -3.49 15.50 14.79
N GLU A 258 -4.67 14.95 15.08
CA GLU A 258 -4.91 14.16 16.29
C GLU A 258 -4.01 12.92 16.32
N SER A 259 -3.84 12.23 15.18
CA SER A 259 -2.96 11.08 15.09
C SER A 259 -1.49 11.46 15.28
N ALA A 260 -1.01 12.56 14.70
CA ALA A 260 0.37 13.01 14.84
C ALA A 260 0.72 13.36 16.31
N VAL A 261 -0.22 13.97 17.04
CA VAL A 261 -0.07 14.23 18.49
C VAL A 261 0.05 12.93 19.28
N VAL A 262 -0.84 11.97 19.01
CA VAL A 262 -0.81 10.65 19.67
C VAL A 262 0.47 9.89 19.32
N GLN A 263 0.93 9.96 18.07
CA GLN A 263 2.16 9.32 17.61
C GLN A 263 3.40 9.96 18.25
N GLY A 264 3.45 11.29 18.35
CA GLY A 264 4.51 11.98 19.08
C GLY A 264 4.53 11.61 20.56
N LEU A 265 3.36 11.43 21.18
CA LEU A 265 3.24 10.96 22.56
C LEU A 265 3.70 9.50 22.72
N ILE A 266 3.25 8.58 21.87
CA ILE A 266 3.66 7.18 21.89
C ILE A 266 5.17 7.07 21.70
N TYR A 267 5.73 7.79 20.72
CA TYR A 267 7.16 7.82 20.47
C TYR A 267 7.96 8.35 21.66
N SER A 268 7.52 9.44 22.29
CA SER A 268 8.18 9.98 23.49
C SER A 268 8.08 9.05 24.70
N MET A 269 6.97 8.30 24.84
CA MET A 269 6.82 7.27 25.88
C MET A 269 7.70 6.03 25.62
N MET A 270 7.93 5.66 24.36
CA MET A 270 8.80 4.54 23.98
C MET A 270 10.28 4.87 24.17
N LYS A 271 10.72 6.07 23.73
CA LYS A 271 12.11 6.51 23.92
C LYS A 271 12.44 6.97 25.35
N GLY A 272 11.43 7.26 26.16
CA GLY A 272 11.56 7.79 27.52
C GLY A 272 11.90 6.79 28.64
N LYS A 273 12.33 5.56 28.34
CA LYS A 273 12.74 4.59 29.38
C LYS A 273 14.16 4.04 29.15
N GLY A 274 15.15 4.82 29.56
CA GLY A 274 16.48 4.38 30.01
C GLY A 274 16.77 4.96 31.41
N PRO A 275 17.47 4.25 32.32
CA PRO A 275 17.56 4.62 33.72
C PRO A 275 18.62 5.71 33.99
N ASP A 276 18.32 6.56 34.98
CA ASP A 276 19.11 7.64 35.60
C ASP A 276 19.41 8.90 34.78
N GLU A 277 18.72 9.99 35.15
CA GLU A 277 19.39 11.09 35.87
C GLU A 277 18.37 11.87 36.72
N SER A 278 18.07 11.30 37.90
CA SER A 278 17.86 12.15 39.07
C SER A 278 19.24 12.45 39.66
N LYS A 279 19.74 13.68 39.48
CA LYS A 279 20.64 14.47 40.38
C LYS A 279 21.53 15.46 39.63
N ALA A 280 21.11 16.72 39.62
CA ALA A 280 21.85 17.91 40.08
C ALA A 280 20.92 19.12 39.77
N GLY A 281 20.37 19.89 40.71
CA GLY A 281 20.84 20.20 42.06
C GLY A 281 21.81 21.38 42.00
N GLY A 282 21.27 22.62 41.95
CA GLY A 282 22.02 23.88 41.97
C GLY A 282 21.18 25.05 41.50
#